data_AF-A0A0L0HIQ7-F1
#
_entry.id   AF-A0A0L0HIQ7-F1
#
_cell.length_a   1.000
_cell.length_b   1.000
_cell.length_c   1.000
_cell.angle_alpha   90.00
_cell.angle_beta   90.00
_cell.angle_gamma   90.00
#
_symmetry.space_group_name_H-M   'P 1'
#
loop_
_entity.id
_entity.type
_entity.pdbx_description
1 polymer ?
#
loop_
_entity_poly.entity_id
_entity_poly.type
_entity_poly.pdbx_seq_one_letter_code
_entity_poly.pdbx_strand_id
1 'polypeptide(L)'
;MCVAHAGFSHAGDGSPPFLDVISPYLPESVLSLLLDKHSIAFAMALLASTGTFIGGLVVIFLARISGADLSAPSTARLMGILEALSAGVMMYITCFDLIPEAIENIGSRECMAWFFGGVVAFGVLEECISFFDQDHDHDHDGHCASTKENGKPSKGAEVSKGRAISKKRPSDGSSSTSTTSEKEKRELVRTSLITFLALSLHNLPEGLGVYLSALTDLRLGSQLAMAILLHNIPEGMAVAIPLYAATGKAWSALWWTLLNGLAEPIGVVVGGVLLHSYLSAELLSRCLAAVGGIMACISIHELQPTAIKYAGKGIATVSFFAGMFVCFAALEAVNEWFGGHDHTPQIGGNGHSH
;
A
#
# COMPACT_ATOMS: atom_id res chain seq x y z
N MET A 1 -11.39 21.57 58.94
CA MET A 1 -11.45 21.95 57.51
C MET A 1 -11.41 20.66 56.72
N CYS A 2 -12.57 20.12 56.35
CA CYS A 2 -12.65 18.96 55.45
C CYS A 2 -12.30 19.42 54.04
N VAL A 3 -11.23 18.88 53.48
CA VAL A 3 -10.96 18.97 52.04
C VAL A 3 -11.85 17.92 51.39
N ALA A 4 -12.86 18.39 50.65
CA ALA A 4 -13.74 17.54 49.89
C ALA A 4 -12.94 16.84 48.79
N HIS A 5 -12.90 15.51 48.83
CA HIS A 5 -12.64 14.68 47.66
C HIS A 5 -13.77 14.93 46.67
N ALA A 6 -13.53 15.79 45.67
CA ALA A 6 -14.36 15.83 44.48
C ALA A 6 -14.17 14.49 43.75
N GLY A 7 -15.26 13.75 43.58
CA GLY A 7 -15.25 12.48 42.86
C GLY A 7 -14.77 12.70 41.43
N PHE A 8 -13.72 11.99 41.04
CA PHE A 8 -13.40 11.79 39.63
C PHE A 8 -14.58 11.03 39.02
N SER A 9 -15.32 11.67 38.11
CA SER A 9 -16.20 10.94 37.21
C SER A 9 -15.33 9.96 36.44
N HIS A 10 -15.66 8.67 36.53
CA HIS A 10 -15.18 7.68 35.59
C HIS A 10 -15.33 8.25 34.17
N ALA A 11 -14.26 8.18 33.38
CA ALA A 11 -14.39 8.29 31.94
C ALA A 11 -15.47 7.26 31.54
N GLY A 12 -16.53 7.75 30.90
CA GLY A 12 -17.75 6.97 30.70
C GLY A 12 -17.51 5.68 29.92
N ASP A 13 -18.48 4.78 29.99
CA ASP A 13 -18.55 3.55 29.21
C ASP A 13 -18.26 3.87 27.73
N GLY A 14 -17.08 3.50 27.22
CA GLY A 14 -16.62 3.81 25.86
C GLY A 14 -15.34 4.66 25.72
N SER A 15 -14.65 5.08 26.79
CA SER A 15 -13.29 5.65 26.67
C SER A 15 -12.22 4.56 26.56
N PRO A 16 -11.15 4.73 25.73
CA PRO A 16 -10.13 3.71 25.59
C PRO A 16 -9.35 3.48 26.91
N PRO A 17 -9.08 2.22 27.30
CA PRO A 17 -8.65 1.84 28.65
C PRO A 17 -7.29 2.40 29.07
N PHE A 18 -6.46 2.85 28.12
CA PHE A 18 -5.19 3.51 28.43
C PHE A 18 -5.40 4.91 29.01
N LEU A 19 -6.50 5.61 28.69
CA LEU A 19 -6.77 6.97 29.18
C LEU A 19 -7.03 7.00 30.69
N ASP A 20 -7.57 5.92 31.27
CA ASP A 20 -7.76 5.82 32.72
C ASP A 20 -6.43 5.86 33.49
N VAL A 21 -5.34 5.35 32.88
CA VAL A 21 -4.00 5.30 33.49
C VAL A 21 -3.31 6.67 33.45
N ILE A 22 -3.53 7.46 32.40
CA ILE A 22 -2.86 8.75 32.19
C ILE A 22 -3.72 9.97 32.54
N SER A 23 -5.03 9.81 32.70
CA SER A 23 -5.95 10.89 33.10
C SER A 23 -5.54 11.67 34.36
N PRO A 24 -4.91 11.07 35.40
CA PRO A 24 -4.51 11.81 36.59
C PRO A 24 -3.33 12.78 36.36
N TYR A 25 -2.62 12.67 35.24
CA TYR A 25 -1.40 13.41 34.96
C TYR A 25 -1.58 14.50 33.89
N LEU A 26 -2.79 14.65 33.34
CA LEU A 26 -3.07 15.55 32.22
C LEU A 26 -3.91 16.76 32.66
N PRO A 27 -3.63 17.97 32.13
CA PRO A 27 -4.48 19.14 32.34
C PRO A 27 -5.90 18.88 31.79
N GLU A 28 -6.92 19.41 32.46
CA GLU A 28 -8.35 19.34 32.05
C GLU A 28 -8.60 19.74 30.58
N SER A 29 -7.85 20.72 30.06
CA SER A 29 -7.92 21.14 28.65
C SER A 29 -7.38 20.10 27.68
N VAL A 30 -6.38 19.32 28.10
CA VAL A 30 -5.80 18.22 27.31
C VAL A 30 -6.68 16.99 27.43
N LEU A 31 -7.23 16.74 28.63
CA LEU A 31 -8.16 15.64 28.86
C LEU A 31 -9.45 15.80 28.05
N SER A 32 -10.05 17.00 28.02
CA SER A 32 -11.23 17.30 27.20
C SER A 32 -10.95 17.22 25.69
N LEU A 33 -9.75 17.59 25.24
CA LEU A 33 -9.33 17.41 23.85
C LEU A 33 -9.10 15.93 23.51
N LEU A 34 -8.53 15.13 24.42
CA LEU A 34 -8.27 13.70 24.25
C LEU A 34 -9.53 12.83 24.36
N LEU A 35 -10.55 13.32 25.08
CA LEU A 35 -11.87 12.68 25.18
C LEU A 35 -12.84 13.14 24.08
N ASP A 36 -12.46 14.10 23.23
CA ASP A 36 -13.26 14.46 22.07
C ASP A 36 -13.28 13.30 21.06
N LYS A 37 -14.49 12.90 20.65
CA LYS A 37 -14.69 11.77 19.74
C LYS A 37 -13.93 11.95 18.42
N HIS A 38 -13.86 13.20 17.92
CA HIS A 38 -13.13 13.51 16.70
C HIS A 38 -11.60 13.37 16.88
N SER A 39 -11.06 13.75 18.04
CA SER A 39 -9.64 13.54 18.36
C SER A 39 -9.28 12.05 18.44
N ILE A 40 -10.13 11.23 19.07
CA ILE A 40 -9.91 9.78 19.17
C ILE A 40 -9.96 9.13 17.78
N ALA A 41 -10.97 9.47 16.98
CA ALA A 41 -11.12 8.98 15.61
C ALA A 41 -9.94 9.38 14.73
N PHE A 42 -9.45 10.63 14.85
CA PHE A 42 -8.27 11.09 14.13
C PHE A 42 -6.99 10.37 14.60
N ALA A 43 -6.85 10.12 15.90
CA ALA A 43 -5.73 9.35 16.44
C ALA A 43 -5.71 7.90 15.95
N MET A 44 -6.89 7.28 15.75
CA MET A 44 -7.00 5.95 15.15
C MET A 44 -6.55 5.93 13.69
N ALA A 45 -6.97 6.93 12.89
CA ALA A 45 -6.50 7.06 11.52
C ALA A 45 -4.98 7.34 11.45
N LEU A 46 -4.44 8.14 12.37
CA LEU A 46 -2.99 8.32 12.50
C LEU A 46 -2.28 7.01 12.86
N LEU A 47 -2.83 6.23 13.78
CA LEU A 47 -2.26 4.94 14.14
C LEU A 47 -2.22 4.03 12.92
N ALA A 48 -3.34 3.90 12.20
CA ALA A 48 -3.44 3.10 10.98
C ALA A 48 -2.37 3.49 9.95
N SER A 49 -2.16 4.80 9.73
CA SER A 49 -1.18 5.33 8.77
C SER A 49 0.28 4.98 9.09
N THR A 50 0.59 4.65 10.36
CA THR A 50 1.95 4.25 10.72
C THR A 50 2.36 2.92 10.07
N GLY A 51 1.40 2.10 9.65
CA GLY A 51 1.65 0.83 8.96
C GLY A 51 2.53 1.01 7.72
N THR A 52 2.25 2.02 6.90
CA THR A 52 2.99 2.29 5.65
C THR A 52 4.44 2.65 5.94
N PHE A 53 4.67 3.43 6.99
CA PHE A 53 6.03 3.75 7.42
C PHE A 53 6.74 2.51 8.01
N ILE A 54 6.05 1.69 8.81
CA ILE A 54 6.56 0.43 9.36
C ILE A 54 6.96 -0.52 8.22
N GLY A 55 6.17 -0.62 7.16
CA GLY A 55 6.51 -1.38 5.95
C GLY A 55 7.85 -0.95 5.35
N GLY A 56 8.06 0.35 5.20
CA GLY A 56 9.35 0.89 4.76
C GLY A 56 10.50 0.53 5.70
N LEU A 57 10.30 0.63 7.02
CA LEU A 57 11.30 0.22 8.02
C LEU A 57 11.65 -1.26 7.93
N VAL A 58 10.66 -2.14 7.72
CA VAL A 58 10.86 -3.57 7.53
C VAL A 58 11.78 -3.83 6.33
N VAL A 59 11.54 -3.17 5.19
CA VAL A 59 12.40 -3.31 4.00
C VAL A 59 13.84 -2.88 4.29
N ILE A 60 14.04 -1.72 4.92
CA ILE A 60 15.37 -1.23 5.25
C ILE A 60 16.08 -2.13 6.26
N PHE A 61 15.38 -2.58 7.29
CA PHE A 61 15.92 -3.49 8.29
C PHE A 61 16.37 -4.82 7.67
N LEU A 62 15.52 -5.43 6.85
CA LEU A 62 15.83 -6.67 6.13
C LEU A 62 16.99 -6.49 5.16
N ALA A 63 17.07 -5.36 4.47
CA ALA A 63 18.19 -5.05 3.60
C ALA A 63 19.51 -4.93 4.38
N ARG A 64 19.49 -4.32 5.58
CA ARG A 64 20.67 -4.15 6.42
C ARG A 64 21.15 -5.46 7.05
N ILE A 65 20.25 -6.29 7.58
CA ILE A 65 20.61 -7.60 8.16
C ILE A 65 21.16 -8.54 7.10
N SER A 66 20.57 -8.54 5.92
CA SER A 66 20.97 -9.44 4.84
C SER A 66 22.30 -9.01 4.18
N GLY A 67 22.93 -7.92 4.64
CA GLY A 67 24.08 -7.30 3.98
C GLY A 67 23.78 -6.94 2.52
N ALA A 68 22.51 -6.69 2.22
CA ALA A 68 21.97 -6.86 0.89
C ALA A 68 22.40 -5.72 -0.04
N ASP A 69 23.25 -6.08 -0.98
CA ASP A 69 23.05 -5.64 -2.35
C ASP A 69 21.69 -6.17 -2.81
N LEU A 70 20.72 -5.29 -3.11
CA LEU A 70 19.38 -5.72 -3.53
C LEU A 70 19.39 -6.54 -4.83
N SER A 71 20.53 -6.52 -5.54
CA SER A 71 20.87 -7.38 -6.67
C SER A 71 21.01 -8.87 -6.29
N ALA A 72 21.16 -9.19 -5.01
CA ALA A 72 21.32 -10.57 -4.54
C ALA A 72 20.02 -11.38 -4.75
N PRO A 73 20.08 -12.55 -5.40
CA PRO A 73 18.90 -13.36 -5.72
C PRO A 73 18.04 -13.75 -4.52
N SER A 74 18.65 -13.89 -3.32
CA SER A 74 17.94 -14.22 -2.08
C SER A 74 17.11 -13.05 -1.56
N THR A 75 17.60 -11.83 -1.67
CA THR A 75 16.89 -10.62 -1.21
C THR A 75 15.75 -10.29 -2.14
N ALA A 76 15.99 -10.31 -3.45
CA ALA A 76 14.94 -10.15 -4.45
C ALA A 76 13.80 -11.16 -4.22
N ARG A 77 14.12 -12.43 -4.00
CA ARG A 77 13.13 -13.47 -3.70
C ARG A 77 12.32 -13.20 -2.43
N LEU A 78 12.96 -12.70 -1.37
CA LEU A 78 12.25 -12.31 -0.14
C LEU A 78 11.27 -11.16 -0.41
N MET A 79 11.68 -10.17 -1.21
CA MET A 79 10.81 -9.05 -1.58
C MET A 79 9.60 -9.51 -2.39
N GLY A 80 9.79 -10.40 -3.37
CA GLY A 80 8.67 -10.98 -4.11
C GLY A 80 7.72 -11.82 -3.24
N ILE A 81 8.23 -12.51 -2.21
CA ILE A 81 7.37 -13.23 -1.24
C ILE A 81 6.50 -12.24 -0.47
N LEU A 82 7.08 -11.12 -0.03
CA LEU A 82 6.39 -10.11 0.76
C LEU A 82 5.36 -9.33 -0.08
N GLU A 83 5.65 -9.05 -1.35
CA GLU A 83 4.69 -8.48 -2.30
C GLU A 83 3.52 -9.44 -2.61
N ALA A 84 3.78 -10.75 -2.77
CA ALA A 84 2.71 -11.71 -2.95
C ALA A 84 1.81 -11.79 -1.69
N LEU A 85 2.42 -11.81 -0.49
CA LEU A 85 1.66 -11.75 0.77
C LEU A 85 0.79 -10.47 0.82
N SER A 86 1.35 -9.31 0.44
CA SER A 86 0.62 -8.04 0.31
C SER A 86 -0.61 -8.15 -0.59
N ALA A 87 -0.41 -8.64 -1.82
CA ALA A 87 -1.48 -8.80 -2.80
C ALA A 87 -2.59 -9.72 -2.27
N GLY A 88 -2.22 -10.77 -1.53
CA GLY A 88 -3.17 -11.65 -0.86
C GLY A 88 -4.00 -10.95 0.22
N VAL A 89 -3.34 -10.19 1.10
CA VAL A 89 -4.01 -9.41 2.16
C VAL A 89 -4.98 -8.40 1.54
N MET A 90 -4.54 -7.61 0.56
CA MET A 90 -5.38 -6.60 -0.11
C MET A 90 -6.59 -7.24 -0.83
N MET A 91 -6.39 -8.37 -1.49
CA MET A 91 -7.49 -9.11 -2.14
C MET A 91 -8.49 -9.65 -1.12
N TYR A 92 -8.03 -10.14 0.03
CA TYR A 92 -8.91 -10.61 1.09
C TYR A 92 -9.79 -9.47 1.60
N ILE A 93 -9.19 -8.34 1.99
CA ILE A 93 -9.92 -7.17 2.52
C ILE A 93 -10.93 -6.66 1.49
N THR A 94 -10.55 -6.61 0.21
CA THR A 94 -11.47 -6.25 -0.86
C THR A 94 -12.70 -7.17 -0.92
N CYS A 95 -12.48 -8.49 -0.90
CA CYS A 95 -13.55 -9.48 -1.11
C CYS A 95 -14.43 -9.72 0.11
N PHE A 96 -13.86 -9.65 1.32
CA PHE A 96 -14.51 -10.10 2.55
C PHE A 96 -14.82 -8.96 3.53
N ASP A 97 -14.34 -7.74 3.26
CA ASP A 97 -14.60 -6.57 4.11
C ASP A 97 -15.27 -5.45 3.29
N LEU A 98 -14.55 -4.86 2.33
CA LEU A 98 -15.03 -3.68 1.59
C LEU A 98 -16.27 -3.92 0.73
N ILE A 99 -16.28 -5.01 -0.06
CA ILE A 99 -17.41 -5.33 -0.93
C ILE A 99 -18.66 -5.67 -0.10
N PRO A 100 -18.62 -6.59 0.89
CA PRO A 100 -19.77 -6.86 1.74
C PRO A 100 -20.36 -5.61 2.43
N GLU A 101 -19.51 -4.78 3.04
CA GLU A 101 -19.92 -3.53 3.70
C GLU A 101 -20.60 -2.57 2.71
N ALA A 102 -20.04 -2.42 1.51
CA ALA A 102 -20.67 -1.58 0.48
C ALA A 102 -22.02 -2.16 0.00
N ILE A 103 -22.12 -3.49 -0.16
CA ILE A 103 -23.37 -4.14 -0.57
C ILE A 103 -24.48 -3.92 0.45
N GLU A 104 -24.18 -3.93 1.74
CA GLU A 104 -25.17 -3.69 2.80
C GLU A 104 -25.78 -2.28 2.70
N ASN A 105 -24.97 -1.28 2.38
CA ASN A 105 -25.38 0.11 2.34
C ASN A 105 -26.02 0.56 1.00
N ILE A 106 -25.48 0.14 -0.14
CA ILE A 106 -25.91 0.62 -1.48
C ILE A 106 -26.46 -0.49 -2.40
N GLY A 107 -26.45 -1.74 -1.95
CA GLY A 107 -26.91 -2.88 -2.73
C GLY A 107 -25.90 -3.36 -3.77
N SER A 108 -26.04 -4.62 -4.19
CA SER A 108 -25.06 -5.32 -5.04
C SER A 108 -24.84 -4.69 -6.41
N ARG A 109 -25.90 -4.22 -7.07
CA ARG A 109 -25.81 -3.64 -8.41
C ARG A 109 -25.00 -2.34 -8.41
N GLU A 110 -25.27 -1.48 -7.43
CA GLU A 110 -24.58 -0.20 -7.32
C GLU A 110 -23.14 -0.39 -6.85
N CYS A 111 -22.91 -1.27 -5.86
CA CYS A 111 -21.57 -1.65 -5.42
C CYS A 111 -20.70 -2.16 -6.58
N MET A 112 -21.21 -3.07 -7.42
CA MET A 112 -20.44 -3.60 -8.55
C MET A 112 -20.15 -2.52 -9.60
N ALA A 113 -21.08 -1.59 -9.83
CA ALA A 113 -20.86 -0.49 -10.76
C ALA A 113 -19.71 0.42 -10.29
N TRP A 114 -19.67 0.77 -9.00
CA TRP A 114 -18.59 1.57 -8.42
C TRP A 114 -17.27 0.81 -8.34
N PHE A 115 -17.31 -0.49 -8.03
CA PHE A 115 -16.13 -1.36 -8.08
C PHE A 115 -15.46 -1.35 -9.46
N PHE A 116 -16.22 -1.62 -10.53
CA PHE A 116 -15.67 -1.55 -11.88
C PHE A 116 -15.33 -0.11 -12.30
N GLY A 117 -16.03 0.89 -11.77
CA GLY A 117 -15.65 2.29 -11.91
C GLY A 117 -14.24 2.56 -11.36
N GLY A 118 -13.92 1.99 -10.19
CA GLY A 118 -12.59 2.02 -9.59
C GLY A 118 -11.52 1.33 -10.45
N VAL A 119 -11.84 0.15 -10.99
CA VAL A 119 -10.95 -0.56 -11.94
C VAL A 119 -10.62 0.31 -13.16
N VAL A 120 -11.63 0.95 -13.76
CA VAL A 120 -11.43 1.87 -14.89
C VAL A 120 -10.63 3.10 -14.47
N ALA A 121 -10.93 3.68 -13.31
CA ALA A 121 -10.21 4.83 -12.79
C ALA A 121 -8.72 4.54 -12.58
N PHE A 122 -8.38 3.35 -12.06
CA PHE A 122 -7.00 2.90 -11.93
C PHE A 122 -6.30 2.82 -13.30
N GLY A 123 -6.94 2.21 -14.29
CA GLY A 123 -6.37 2.12 -15.65
C GLY A 123 -6.17 3.50 -16.30
N VAL A 124 -7.10 4.44 -16.10
CA VAL A 124 -6.94 5.82 -16.57
C VAL A 124 -5.80 6.52 -15.85
N LEU A 125 -5.68 6.34 -14.53
CA LEU A 125 -4.58 6.92 -13.75
C LEU A 125 -3.23 6.42 -14.24
N GLU A 126 -3.09 5.11 -14.47
CA GLU A 126 -1.87 4.49 -15.01
C GLU A 126 -1.50 5.07 -16.39
N GLU A 127 -2.49 5.19 -17.28
CA GLU A 127 -2.30 5.79 -18.61
C GLU A 127 -1.90 7.27 -18.53
N CYS A 128 -2.55 8.06 -17.67
CA CYS A 128 -2.22 9.47 -17.46
C CYS A 128 -0.79 9.63 -16.95
N ILE A 129 -0.35 8.82 -16.00
CA ILE A 129 1.03 8.90 -15.49
C ILE A 129 2.02 8.48 -16.59
N SER A 130 1.69 7.45 -17.36
CA SER A 130 2.51 7.02 -18.50
C SER A 130 2.65 8.11 -19.57
N PHE A 131 1.59 8.89 -19.80
CA PHE A 131 1.58 10.01 -20.74
C PHE A 131 2.52 11.15 -20.30
N PHE A 132 2.47 11.57 -19.03
CA PHE A 132 3.35 12.64 -18.52
C PHE A 132 4.84 12.27 -18.49
N ASP A 133 5.17 10.98 -18.56
CA ASP A 133 6.56 10.49 -18.61
C ASP A 133 7.16 10.55 -20.03
N GLN A 134 6.35 10.63 -21.10
CA GLN A 134 6.85 10.68 -22.48
C GLN A 134 7.45 12.04 -22.87
N ASP A 135 7.16 13.12 -22.14
CA ASP A 135 7.62 14.48 -22.49
C ASP A 135 9.09 14.80 -22.12
N HIS A 136 9.86 13.83 -21.59
CA HIS A 136 11.28 14.04 -21.24
C HIS A 136 12.31 13.20 -22.02
N ASP A 137 11.89 12.41 -23.02
CA ASP A 137 12.80 11.69 -23.93
C ASP A 137 12.95 12.36 -25.32
N HIS A 138 12.73 13.67 -25.40
CA HIS A 138 13.07 14.47 -26.58
C HIS A 138 14.29 15.35 -26.33
N ASP A 139 15.47 14.75 -26.19
CA ASP A 139 16.71 15.45 -26.56
C ASP A 139 17.81 14.49 -27.01
N HIS A 140 18.17 14.65 -28.29
CA HIS A 140 19.40 14.22 -28.98
C HIS A 140 19.56 12.78 -29.50
N ASP A 141 18.65 12.32 -30.35
CA ASP A 141 19.04 11.45 -31.47
C ASP A 141 19.38 12.30 -32.70
N GLY A 142 20.62 12.79 -32.72
CA GLY A 142 21.22 13.38 -33.90
C GLY A 142 21.31 12.36 -35.02
N HIS A 143 20.46 12.52 -36.02
CA HIS A 143 20.55 11.88 -37.33
C HIS A 143 22.00 11.82 -37.86
N CYS A 144 22.44 10.64 -38.28
CA CYS A 144 23.18 10.58 -39.53
C CYS A 144 22.79 9.33 -40.34
N ALA A 145 22.22 9.64 -41.50
CA ALA A 145 21.59 8.80 -42.50
C ALA A 145 22.37 7.55 -42.92
N SER A 146 21.67 6.42 -42.95
CA SER A 146 22.00 5.29 -43.84
C SER A 146 21.37 5.55 -45.20
N THR A 147 22.18 5.93 -46.19
CA THR A 147 21.79 5.92 -47.60
C THR A 147 22.07 4.56 -48.25
N LYS A 148 21.08 4.14 -49.01
CA LYS A 148 20.84 2.86 -49.66
C LYS A 148 21.93 2.36 -50.63
N GLU A 149 21.95 1.04 -50.72
CA GLU A 149 22.50 0.13 -51.74
C GLU A 149 22.30 0.55 -53.21
N ASN A 150 23.34 0.39 -54.05
CA ASN A 150 23.41 -0.52 -55.23
C ASN A 150 24.46 -0.09 -56.30
N GLY A 151 25.23 -1.05 -56.84
CA GLY A 151 25.81 -0.91 -58.19
C GLY A 151 27.14 -1.61 -58.54
N LYS A 152 27.09 -2.91 -58.89
CA LYS A 152 27.87 -3.67 -59.91
C LYS A 152 29.44 -3.75 -59.89
N PRO A 153 30.01 -4.78 -60.57
CA PRO A 153 31.31 -5.37 -60.22
C PRO A 153 32.47 -4.96 -61.15
N SER A 154 33.72 -5.07 -60.68
CA SER A 154 34.88 -5.18 -61.56
C SER A 154 36.04 -5.98 -60.96
N LYS A 155 36.79 -6.60 -61.88
CA LYS A 155 37.80 -7.65 -61.76
C LYS A 155 39.15 -7.13 -61.26
N GLY A 156 39.98 -8.04 -60.72
CA GLY A 156 41.44 -7.98 -60.94
C GLY A 156 42.35 -8.40 -59.79
N ALA A 157 43.03 -9.53 -59.98
CA ALA A 157 44.44 -9.80 -59.69
C ALA A 157 45.00 -9.95 -58.25
N GLU A 158 45.62 -11.12 -58.07
CA GLU A 158 46.94 -11.39 -57.43
C GLU A 158 47.11 -11.50 -55.90
N VAL A 159 47.20 -12.78 -55.48
CA VAL A 159 48.28 -13.44 -54.72
C VAL A 159 49.32 -12.55 -54.00
N SER A 160 49.45 -12.68 -52.66
CA SER A 160 50.74 -13.00 -52.02
C SER A 160 50.61 -13.40 -50.55
N LYS A 161 51.49 -14.32 -50.12
CA LYS A 161 51.69 -14.85 -48.77
C LYS A 161 52.27 -13.79 -47.83
N GLY A 162 51.88 -13.83 -46.55
CA GLY A 162 52.57 -13.06 -45.51
C GLY A 162 52.08 -13.35 -44.09
N ARG A 163 52.80 -14.20 -43.38
CA ARG A 163 52.71 -14.44 -41.93
C ARG A 163 53.11 -13.17 -41.19
N ALA A 164 52.22 -12.58 -40.39
CA ALA A 164 52.59 -11.62 -39.36
C ALA A 164 51.67 -11.77 -38.14
N ILE A 165 52.26 -12.30 -37.06
CA ILE A 165 51.72 -12.24 -35.72
C ILE A 165 51.76 -10.78 -35.30
N SER A 166 50.60 -10.13 -35.14
CA SER A 166 50.50 -8.82 -34.50
C SER A 166 49.44 -8.88 -33.41
N LYS A 167 49.90 -8.60 -32.18
CA LYS A 167 49.10 -8.48 -30.96
C LYS A 167 47.98 -7.47 -31.18
N LYS A 168 46.73 -7.94 -31.31
CA LYS A 168 45.56 -7.06 -31.22
C LYS A 168 45.23 -6.88 -29.73
N ARG A 169 45.50 -5.68 -29.21
CA ARG A 169 44.92 -5.20 -27.95
C ARG A 169 43.39 -5.31 -28.04
N PRO A 170 42.68 -5.71 -26.97
CA PRO A 170 41.23 -5.59 -26.96
C PRO A 170 40.88 -4.11 -26.89
N SER A 171 40.23 -3.59 -27.92
CA SER A 171 39.60 -2.28 -27.94
C SER A 171 38.21 -2.40 -27.30
N ASP A 172 38.07 -1.74 -26.16
CA ASP A 172 36.87 -1.10 -25.59
C ASP A 172 35.50 -1.64 -26.01
N GLY A 173 34.92 -2.45 -25.13
CA GLY A 173 33.51 -2.85 -25.15
C GLY A 173 32.78 -2.42 -23.88
N SER A 174 32.73 -1.12 -23.58
CA SER A 174 32.14 -0.62 -22.32
C SER A 174 30.85 0.20 -22.47
N SER A 175 30.33 0.45 -23.69
CA SER A 175 29.19 1.36 -23.86
C SER A 175 27.80 0.71 -23.83
N SER A 176 27.67 -0.60 -23.98
CA SER A 176 26.35 -1.28 -24.03
C SER A 176 25.83 -1.74 -22.66
N THR A 177 26.69 -1.82 -21.64
CA THR A 177 26.32 -2.34 -20.31
C THR A 177 25.81 -1.24 -19.38
N SER A 178 26.26 0.01 -19.56
CA SER A 178 25.80 1.16 -18.77
C SER A 178 24.40 1.62 -19.15
N THR A 179 24.03 1.54 -20.44
CA THR A 179 22.71 1.97 -20.94
C THR A 179 21.57 1.08 -20.45
N THR A 180 21.80 -0.24 -20.33
CA THR A 180 20.78 -1.19 -19.86
C THR A 180 20.53 -1.04 -18.34
N SER A 181 21.59 -0.85 -17.55
CA SER A 181 21.46 -0.69 -16.09
C SER A 181 20.78 0.62 -15.68
N GLU A 182 21.03 1.72 -16.40
CA GLU A 182 20.37 3.01 -16.12
C GLU A 182 18.89 3.01 -16.54
N LYS A 183 18.54 2.28 -17.61
CA LYS A 183 17.14 2.08 -18.01
C LYS A 183 16.34 1.29 -16.98
N GLU A 184 16.90 0.19 -16.46
CA GLU A 184 16.26 -0.62 -15.41
C GLU A 184 16.03 0.18 -14.12
N LYS A 185 16.97 1.04 -13.70
CA LYS A 185 16.79 1.92 -12.53
C LYS A 185 15.68 2.94 -12.74
N ARG A 186 15.60 3.55 -13.93
CA ARG A 186 14.52 4.49 -14.28
C ARG A 186 13.16 3.81 -14.25
N GLU A 187 13.06 2.60 -14.80
CA GLU A 187 11.83 1.80 -14.76
C GLU A 187 11.41 1.50 -13.31
N LEU A 188 12.33 1.13 -12.43
CA LEU A 188 12.02 0.88 -11.02
C LEU A 188 11.59 2.14 -10.24
N VAL A 189 12.23 3.28 -10.47
CA VAL A 189 11.78 4.56 -9.88
C VAL A 189 10.39 4.92 -10.40
N ARG A 190 10.13 4.74 -11.69
CA ARG A 190 8.83 4.98 -12.30
C ARG A 190 7.75 4.10 -11.67
N THR A 191 7.96 2.79 -11.57
CA THR A 191 7.05 1.88 -10.86
C THR A 191 6.80 2.38 -9.45
N SER A 192 7.85 2.74 -8.71
CA SER A 192 7.71 3.26 -7.34
C SER A 192 6.84 4.52 -7.26
N LEU A 193 6.95 5.44 -8.21
CA LEU A 193 6.17 6.69 -8.25
C LEU A 193 4.70 6.44 -8.63
N ILE A 194 4.45 5.55 -9.60
CA ILE A 194 3.10 5.14 -9.99
C ILE A 194 2.42 4.47 -8.80
N THR A 195 3.09 3.48 -8.20
CA THR A 195 2.63 2.79 -7.00
C THR A 195 2.40 3.78 -5.87
N PHE A 196 3.32 4.72 -5.61
CA PHE A 196 3.14 5.77 -4.61
C PHE A 196 1.88 6.63 -4.86
N LEU A 197 1.64 7.08 -6.09
CA LEU A 197 0.51 7.96 -6.38
C LEU A 197 -0.83 7.21 -6.32
N ALA A 198 -0.89 6.02 -6.92
CA ALA A 198 -2.06 5.16 -6.84
C ALA A 198 -2.36 4.79 -5.38
N LEU A 199 -1.32 4.46 -4.61
CA LEU A 199 -1.50 4.15 -3.20
C LEU A 199 -2.00 5.41 -2.43
N SER A 200 -1.34 6.55 -2.58
CA SER A 200 -1.76 7.79 -1.90
C SER A 200 -3.23 8.16 -2.16
N LEU A 201 -3.77 7.89 -3.35
CA LEU A 201 -5.17 8.17 -3.67
C LEU A 201 -6.18 7.22 -3.01
N HIS A 202 -5.81 5.98 -2.68
CA HIS A 202 -6.71 5.04 -2.00
C HIS A 202 -6.62 5.13 -0.46
N ASN A 203 -5.46 5.46 0.10
CA ASN A 203 -5.29 5.73 1.53
C ASN A 203 -6.16 6.93 2.00
N LEU A 204 -6.51 7.85 1.10
CA LEU A 204 -7.41 8.98 1.40
C LEU A 204 -8.80 8.51 1.88
N PRO A 205 -9.59 7.75 1.08
CA PRO A 205 -10.83 7.13 1.54
C PRO A 205 -10.70 6.22 2.77
N GLU A 206 -9.59 5.48 2.90
CA GLU A 206 -9.40 4.55 4.02
C GLU A 206 -9.26 5.27 5.36
N GLY A 207 -8.42 6.30 5.42
CA GLY A 207 -8.26 7.12 6.62
C GLY A 207 -9.58 7.76 7.03
N LEU A 208 -10.36 8.22 6.05
CA LEU A 208 -11.71 8.74 6.26
C LEU A 208 -12.68 7.64 6.76
N GLY A 209 -12.57 6.42 6.27
CA GLY A 209 -13.32 5.25 6.73
C GLY A 209 -13.05 4.93 8.20
N VAL A 210 -11.78 4.87 8.62
CA VAL A 210 -11.39 4.71 10.05
C VAL A 210 -12.04 5.78 10.90
N TYR A 211 -11.93 7.04 10.45
CA TYR A 211 -12.44 8.18 11.19
C TYR A 211 -13.96 8.10 11.38
N LEU A 212 -14.72 7.85 10.33
CA LEU A 212 -16.18 7.79 10.40
C LEU A 212 -16.67 6.56 11.18
N SER A 213 -15.99 5.44 11.04
CA SER A 213 -16.26 4.23 11.80
C SER A 213 -16.06 4.49 13.31
N ALA A 214 -14.94 5.10 13.70
CA ALA A 214 -14.65 5.45 15.09
C ALA A 214 -15.59 6.51 15.66
N LEU A 215 -16.14 7.41 14.83
CA LEU A 215 -17.19 8.35 15.26
C LEU A 215 -18.53 7.66 15.52
N THR A 216 -18.80 6.57 14.80
CA THR A 216 -20.04 5.79 14.93
C THR A 216 -19.97 4.88 16.15
N ASP A 217 -18.92 4.07 16.23
CA ASP A 217 -18.67 3.14 17.31
C ASP A 217 -17.17 2.92 17.50
N LEU A 218 -16.68 3.10 18.73
CA LEU A 218 -15.25 3.03 19.01
C LEU A 218 -14.68 1.63 18.77
N ARG A 219 -15.48 0.59 19.02
CA ARG A 219 -15.07 -0.79 18.84
C ARG A 219 -14.92 -1.09 17.35
N LEU A 220 -15.91 -0.73 16.53
CA LEU A 220 -15.84 -0.83 15.07
C LEU A 220 -14.66 -0.04 14.51
N GLY A 221 -14.47 1.21 14.96
CA GLY A 221 -13.35 2.06 14.56
C GLY A 221 -11.99 1.45 14.91
N SER A 222 -11.86 0.86 16.10
CA SER A 222 -10.61 0.21 16.54
C SER A 222 -10.29 -1.06 15.75
N GLN A 223 -11.32 -1.85 15.39
CA GLN A 223 -11.18 -3.04 14.55
C GLN A 223 -10.72 -2.64 13.15
N LEU A 224 -11.37 -1.64 12.55
CA LEU A 224 -11.03 -1.13 11.23
C LEU A 224 -9.64 -0.47 11.20
N ALA A 225 -9.28 0.31 12.22
CA ALA A 225 -7.94 0.90 12.33
C ALA A 225 -6.84 -0.16 12.42
N MET A 226 -7.07 -1.25 13.13
CA MET A 226 -6.13 -2.37 13.21
C MET A 226 -6.02 -3.12 11.88
N ALA A 227 -7.15 -3.36 11.20
CA ALA A 227 -7.17 -3.97 9.88
C ALA A 227 -6.38 -3.13 8.87
N ILE A 228 -6.57 -1.80 8.90
CA ILE A 228 -5.86 -0.84 8.03
C ILE A 228 -4.38 -0.76 8.36
N LEU A 229 -4.03 -0.68 9.65
CA LEU A 229 -2.62 -0.74 10.08
C LEU A 229 -1.90 -1.96 9.50
N LEU A 230 -2.54 -3.13 9.52
CA LEU A 230 -1.95 -4.38 9.07
C LEU A 230 -1.78 -4.47 7.55
N HIS A 231 -2.68 -3.87 6.75
CA HIS A 231 -2.52 -3.86 5.29
C HIS A 231 -1.61 -2.74 4.78
N ASN A 232 -1.51 -1.65 5.53
CA ASN A 232 -0.58 -0.56 5.24
C ASN A 232 0.88 -0.99 5.32
N ILE A 233 1.23 -1.96 6.17
CA ILE A 233 2.59 -2.51 6.23
C ILE A 233 3.00 -3.05 4.85
N PRO A 234 2.27 -3.99 4.24
CA PRO A 234 2.51 -4.43 2.88
C PRO A 234 2.59 -3.31 1.82
N GLU A 235 1.73 -2.30 1.87
CA GLU A 235 1.77 -1.15 0.95
C GLU A 235 3.06 -0.34 1.08
N GLY A 236 3.48 -0.09 2.32
CA GLY A 236 4.75 0.55 2.61
C GLY A 236 5.93 -0.21 2.01
N MET A 237 5.85 -1.54 2.00
CA MET A 237 6.86 -2.39 1.37
C MET A 237 6.82 -2.28 -0.14
N ALA A 238 5.63 -2.25 -0.75
CA ALA A 238 5.44 -2.09 -2.20
C ALA A 238 6.05 -0.79 -2.74
N VAL A 239 6.02 0.30 -1.96
CA VAL A 239 6.72 1.55 -2.31
C VAL A 239 8.23 1.46 -2.04
N ALA A 240 8.63 0.91 -0.89
CA ALA A 240 10.03 0.92 -0.45
C ALA A 240 10.93 -0.04 -1.24
N ILE A 241 10.44 -1.21 -1.64
CA ILE A 241 11.21 -2.26 -2.34
C ILE A 241 11.79 -1.75 -3.66
N PRO A 242 10.98 -1.34 -4.66
CA PRO A 242 11.50 -0.90 -5.96
C PRO A 242 12.32 0.39 -5.83
N LEU A 243 11.95 1.29 -4.91
CA LEU A 243 12.65 2.55 -4.71
C LEU A 243 14.04 2.34 -4.08
N TYR A 244 14.14 1.46 -3.08
CA TYR A 244 15.42 1.10 -2.49
C TYR A 244 16.27 0.28 -3.47
N ALA A 245 15.65 -0.59 -4.30
CA ALA A 245 16.33 -1.31 -5.37
C ALA A 245 16.99 -0.38 -6.39
N ALA A 246 16.27 0.68 -6.77
CA ALA A 246 16.76 1.64 -7.76
C ALA A 246 17.80 2.61 -7.20
N THR A 247 17.61 3.08 -5.96
CA THR A 247 18.39 4.21 -5.42
C THR A 247 19.47 3.81 -4.43
N GLY A 248 19.34 2.66 -3.75
CA GLY A 248 20.17 2.25 -2.62
C GLY A 248 20.07 3.16 -1.39
N LYS A 249 19.18 4.15 -1.38
CA LYS A 249 19.09 5.18 -0.33
C LYS A 249 17.96 4.86 0.63
N ALA A 250 18.31 4.40 1.84
CA ALA A 250 17.33 4.05 2.87
C ALA A 250 16.44 5.23 3.26
N TRP A 251 17.03 6.42 3.40
CA TRP A 251 16.29 7.63 3.73
C TRP A 251 15.29 8.03 2.64
N SER A 252 15.61 7.78 1.36
CA SER A 252 14.68 8.02 0.26
C SER A 252 13.46 7.11 0.42
N ALA A 253 13.66 5.80 0.54
CA ALA A 253 12.57 4.85 0.72
C ALA A 253 11.66 5.20 1.90
N LEU A 254 12.25 5.51 3.07
CA LEU A 254 11.50 5.88 4.27
C LEU A 254 10.73 7.19 4.13
N TRP A 255 11.29 8.16 3.39
CA TRP A 255 10.61 9.43 3.16
C TRP A 255 9.37 9.25 2.28
N TRP A 256 9.49 8.47 1.21
CA TRP A 256 8.36 8.20 0.31
C TRP A 256 7.27 7.35 0.99
N THR A 257 7.62 6.37 1.83
CA THR A 257 6.61 5.63 2.60
C THR A 257 5.93 6.48 3.67
N LEU A 258 6.67 7.38 4.33
CA LEU A 258 6.08 8.33 5.27
C LEU A 258 5.08 9.25 4.56
N LEU A 259 5.48 9.85 3.44
CA LEU A 259 4.61 10.73 2.65
C LEU A 259 3.36 10.00 2.17
N ASN A 260 3.48 8.70 1.85
CA ASN A 260 2.37 7.88 1.41
C ASN A 260 1.37 7.65 2.57
N GLY A 261 1.87 7.26 3.74
CA GLY A 261 1.02 7.10 4.94
C GLY A 261 0.32 8.39 5.36
N LEU A 262 0.92 9.56 5.13
CA LEU A 262 0.25 10.84 5.41
C LEU A 262 -1.03 11.07 4.59
N ALA A 263 -1.28 10.30 3.53
CA ALA A 263 -2.54 10.39 2.79
C ALA A 263 -3.77 10.10 3.67
N GLU A 264 -3.71 9.13 4.60
CA GLU A 264 -4.84 8.84 5.51
C GLU A 264 -5.27 10.03 6.38
N PRO A 265 -4.40 10.65 7.20
CA PRO A 265 -4.79 11.80 8.01
C PRO A 265 -5.16 13.00 7.14
N ILE A 266 -4.58 13.16 5.94
CA ILE A 266 -5.03 14.16 4.97
C ILE A 266 -6.46 13.86 4.53
N GLY A 267 -6.80 12.59 4.29
CA GLY A 267 -8.14 12.12 3.96
C GLY A 267 -9.14 12.45 5.06
N VAL A 268 -8.74 12.31 6.32
CA VAL A 268 -9.57 12.75 7.47
C VAL A 268 -9.75 14.26 7.50
N VAL A 269 -8.71 15.05 7.27
CA VAL A 269 -8.84 16.52 7.27
C VAL A 269 -9.74 16.98 6.12
N VAL A 270 -9.50 16.47 4.90
CA VAL A 270 -10.28 16.86 3.73
C VAL A 270 -11.72 16.34 3.82
N GLY A 271 -11.90 15.05 4.12
CA GLY A 271 -13.21 14.41 4.19
C GLY A 271 -13.99 14.80 5.44
N GLY A 272 -13.37 14.68 6.61
CA GLY A 272 -13.99 14.86 7.92
C GLY A 272 -14.17 16.32 8.34
N VAL A 273 -13.37 17.26 7.82
CA VAL A 273 -13.52 18.70 8.16
C VAL A 273 -14.07 19.51 6.99
N LEU A 274 -13.58 19.32 5.76
CA LEU A 274 -14.01 20.15 4.61
C LEU A 274 -15.26 19.62 3.92
N LEU A 275 -15.43 18.29 3.87
CA LEU A 275 -16.50 17.64 3.11
C LEU A 275 -17.56 16.95 3.98
N HIS A 276 -17.53 17.14 5.31
CA HIS A 276 -18.43 16.46 6.24
C HIS A 276 -19.92 16.67 5.91
N SER A 277 -20.27 17.83 5.34
CA SER A 277 -21.64 18.19 4.97
C SER A 277 -22.15 17.43 3.73
N TYR A 278 -21.26 16.83 2.96
CA TYR A 278 -21.55 16.09 1.73
C TYR A 278 -21.36 14.58 1.87
N LEU A 279 -20.75 14.13 2.98
CA LEU A 279 -20.49 12.73 3.25
C LEU A 279 -21.74 12.03 3.81
N SER A 280 -22.48 11.38 2.92
CA SER A 280 -23.50 10.39 3.31
C SER A 280 -22.89 9.00 3.45
N ALA A 281 -23.52 8.13 4.24
CA ALA A 281 -23.13 6.73 4.36
C ALA A 281 -23.07 6.04 2.98
N GLU A 282 -24.07 6.30 2.12
CA GLU A 282 -24.07 5.80 0.74
C GLU A 282 -22.86 6.29 -0.06
N LEU A 283 -22.51 7.58 0.02
CA LEU A 283 -21.34 8.11 -0.69
C LEU A 283 -20.05 7.46 -0.21
N LEU A 284 -19.90 7.24 1.10
CA LEU A 284 -18.76 6.51 1.64
C LEU A 284 -18.70 5.10 1.07
N SER A 285 -19.81 4.35 1.06
CA SER A 285 -19.86 3.00 0.50
C SER A 285 -19.59 2.96 -1.00
N ARG A 286 -20.01 3.98 -1.76
CA ARG A 286 -19.64 4.15 -3.18
C ARG A 286 -18.12 4.34 -3.33
N CYS A 287 -17.51 5.18 -2.49
CA CYS A 287 -16.07 5.38 -2.47
C CYS A 287 -15.31 4.10 -2.09
N LEU A 288 -15.76 3.38 -1.05
CA LEU A 288 -15.15 2.12 -0.62
C LEU A 288 -15.26 1.04 -1.69
N ALA A 289 -16.40 0.93 -2.38
CA ALA A 289 -16.55 0.02 -3.52
C ALA A 289 -15.56 0.34 -4.64
N ALA A 290 -15.41 1.63 -5.01
CA ALA A 290 -14.43 2.06 -6.00
C ALA A 290 -12.99 1.79 -5.55
N VAL A 291 -12.66 2.02 -4.28
CA VAL A 291 -11.36 1.67 -3.70
C VAL A 291 -11.10 0.16 -3.77
N GLY A 292 -12.08 -0.68 -3.43
CA GLY A 292 -11.96 -2.13 -3.60
C GLY A 292 -11.63 -2.53 -5.05
N GLY A 293 -12.20 -1.84 -6.03
CA GLY A 293 -11.84 -2.01 -7.44
C GLY A 293 -10.38 -1.67 -7.74
N ILE A 294 -9.91 -0.53 -7.22
CA ILE A 294 -8.51 -0.09 -7.34
C ILE A 294 -7.56 -1.09 -6.67
N MET A 295 -7.84 -1.52 -5.44
CA MET A 295 -7.02 -2.48 -4.68
C MET A 295 -6.94 -3.85 -5.37
N ALA A 296 -8.04 -4.33 -5.94
CA ALA A 296 -8.05 -5.55 -6.74
C ALA A 296 -7.12 -5.43 -7.96
N CYS A 297 -7.15 -4.28 -8.66
CA CYS A 297 -6.25 -3.99 -9.76
C CYS A 297 -4.79 -3.94 -9.31
N ILE A 298 -4.45 -3.16 -8.28
CA ILE A 298 -3.08 -3.08 -7.73
C ILE A 298 -2.56 -4.48 -7.38
N SER A 299 -3.39 -5.31 -6.72
CA SER A 299 -3.02 -6.67 -6.34
C SER A 299 -2.69 -7.55 -7.56
N ILE A 300 -3.49 -7.47 -8.62
CA ILE A 300 -3.40 -8.36 -9.78
C ILE A 300 -2.41 -7.85 -10.84
N HIS A 301 -2.38 -6.55 -11.10
CA HIS A 301 -1.59 -5.93 -12.17
C HIS A 301 -0.20 -5.49 -11.73
N GLU A 302 -0.03 -5.07 -10.47
CA GLU A 302 1.24 -4.55 -9.98
C GLU A 302 1.95 -5.55 -9.07
N LEU A 303 1.32 -5.91 -7.95
CA LEU A 303 1.98 -6.66 -6.89
C LEU A 303 2.23 -8.12 -7.29
N GLN A 304 1.22 -8.81 -7.82
CA GLN A 304 1.38 -10.22 -8.18
C GLN A 304 2.38 -10.45 -9.33
N PRO A 305 2.41 -9.66 -10.41
CA PRO A 305 3.42 -9.82 -11.46
C PRO A 305 4.83 -9.51 -10.97
N THR A 306 4.99 -8.49 -10.12
CA THR A 306 6.27 -8.15 -9.49
C THR A 306 6.75 -9.27 -8.57
N ALA A 307 5.84 -9.85 -7.77
CA ALA A 307 6.12 -11.03 -6.96
C ALA A 307 6.54 -12.25 -7.80
N ILE A 308 5.88 -12.50 -8.93
CA ILE A 308 6.24 -13.59 -9.85
C ILE A 308 7.63 -13.36 -10.46
N LYS A 309 7.97 -12.12 -10.82
CA LYS A 309 9.28 -11.74 -11.36
C LYS A 309 10.40 -12.04 -10.36
N TYR A 310 10.19 -11.76 -9.08
CA TYR A 310 11.25 -11.86 -8.07
C TYR A 310 11.28 -13.19 -7.29
N ALA A 311 10.13 -13.78 -6.96
CA ALA A 311 10.03 -15.02 -6.19
C ALA A 311 9.75 -16.25 -7.05
N GLY A 312 9.29 -16.07 -8.30
CA GLY A 312 8.86 -17.14 -9.19
C GLY A 312 7.42 -17.57 -8.95
N LYS A 313 6.76 -18.04 -10.02
CA LYS A 313 5.32 -18.31 -10.07
C LYS A 313 4.78 -19.15 -8.91
N GLY A 314 5.41 -20.29 -8.61
CA GLY A 314 4.93 -21.20 -7.58
C GLY A 314 4.95 -20.59 -6.18
N ILE A 315 6.03 -19.87 -5.85
CA ILE A 315 6.19 -19.24 -4.54
C ILE A 315 5.26 -18.04 -4.42
N ALA A 316 5.18 -17.19 -5.44
CA ALA A 316 4.28 -16.05 -5.47
C ALA A 316 2.81 -16.49 -5.27
N THR A 317 2.35 -17.54 -5.96
CA THR A 317 0.98 -18.05 -5.76
C THR A 317 0.75 -18.56 -4.34
N VAL A 318 1.67 -19.35 -3.76
CA VAL A 318 1.52 -19.84 -2.39
C VAL A 318 1.53 -18.69 -1.38
N SER A 319 2.45 -17.73 -1.54
CA SER A 319 2.54 -16.54 -0.71
C SER A 319 1.29 -15.67 -0.80
N PHE A 320 0.67 -15.55 -1.98
CA PHE A 320 -0.60 -14.84 -2.14
C PHE A 320 -1.72 -15.45 -1.28
N PHE A 321 -1.95 -16.76 -1.38
CA PHE A 321 -2.97 -17.42 -0.57
C PHE A 321 -2.61 -17.47 0.91
N ALA A 322 -1.32 -17.55 1.24
CA ALA A 322 -0.86 -17.41 2.62
C ALA A 322 -1.20 -16.01 3.17
N GLY A 323 -1.10 -14.97 2.35
CA GLY A 323 -1.47 -13.59 2.71
C GLY A 323 -2.96 -13.48 3.03
N MET A 324 -3.82 -14.05 2.18
CA MET A 324 -5.25 -14.13 2.45
C MET A 324 -5.56 -14.85 3.77
N PHE A 325 -4.89 -15.98 4.03
CA PHE A 325 -5.08 -16.74 5.25
C PHE A 325 -4.59 -16.00 6.50
N VAL A 326 -3.44 -15.31 6.42
CA VAL A 326 -2.91 -14.50 7.51
C VAL A 326 -3.87 -13.35 7.83
N CYS A 327 -4.42 -12.68 6.81
CA CYS A 327 -5.41 -11.63 7.01
C CYS A 327 -6.67 -12.15 7.70
N PHE A 328 -7.22 -13.27 7.22
CA PHE A 328 -8.35 -13.93 7.87
C PHE A 328 -8.06 -14.26 9.34
N ALA A 329 -6.94 -14.93 9.63
CA ALA A 329 -6.58 -15.31 10.99
C ALA A 329 -6.35 -14.09 11.89
N ALA A 330 -5.77 -13.00 11.35
CA ALA A 330 -5.59 -11.76 12.09
C ALA A 330 -6.93 -11.10 12.43
N LEU A 331 -7.87 -11.03 11.48
CA LEU A 331 -9.19 -10.45 11.71
C LEU A 331 -10.03 -11.30 12.66
N GLU A 332 -9.96 -12.63 12.58
CA GLU A 332 -10.60 -13.50 13.58
C GLU A 332 -10.02 -13.30 14.97
N ALA A 333 -8.68 -13.24 15.10
CA ALA A 333 -8.05 -12.97 16.40
C ALA A 333 -8.45 -11.60 16.96
N VAL A 334 -8.56 -10.58 16.10
CA VAL A 334 -9.07 -9.25 16.47
C VAL A 334 -10.53 -9.35 16.90
N ASN A 335 -11.38 -10.08 16.17
CA ASN A 335 -12.78 -10.28 16.51
C ASN A 335 -12.98 -11.02 17.83
N GLU A 336 -12.17 -12.04 18.13
CA GLU A 336 -12.19 -12.73 19.42
C GLU A 336 -11.74 -11.78 20.55
N TRP A 337 -10.66 -11.01 20.32
CA TRP A 337 -10.12 -10.07 21.29
C TRP A 337 -11.14 -8.99 21.66
N PHE A 338 -11.86 -8.44 20.68
CA PHE A 338 -12.88 -7.43 20.90
C PHE A 338 -14.27 -8.02 21.20
N GLY A 339 -14.55 -9.29 20.88
CA GLY A 339 -15.83 -9.97 21.04
C GLY A 339 -15.99 -10.78 22.33
N GLY A 340 -14.90 -11.01 23.07
CA GLY A 340 -14.89 -11.83 24.28
C GLY A 340 -15.56 -11.24 25.52
N HIS A 341 -16.24 -10.08 25.43
CA HIS A 341 -16.77 -9.37 26.60
C HIS A 341 -18.25 -8.97 26.54
N ASP A 342 -19.12 -9.68 25.80
CA ASP A 342 -20.58 -9.53 25.94
C ASP A 342 -21.34 -10.86 26.04
N HIS A 343 -21.75 -11.16 27.28
CA HIS A 343 -22.90 -11.92 27.77
C HIS A 343 -23.37 -13.23 27.10
N THR A 344 -23.34 -14.27 27.94
CA THR A 344 -24.20 -15.47 27.95
C THR A 344 -25.61 -15.24 27.35
N PRO A 345 -26.09 -16.09 26.42
CA PRO A 345 -27.51 -16.13 26.14
C PRO A 345 -28.23 -16.81 27.31
N GLN A 346 -28.89 -16.02 28.17
CA GLN A 346 -29.99 -16.56 28.96
C GLN A 346 -31.13 -16.91 28.02
N ILE A 347 -31.18 -18.17 27.58
CA ILE A 347 -32.43 -18.75 27.10
C ILE A 347 -33.27 -19.03 28.35
N GLY A 348 -33.97 -17.98 28.79
CA GLY A 348 -35.06 -18.06 29.75
C GLY A 348 -36.22 -18.86 29.15
N GLY A 349 -36.76 -19.76 29.97
CA GLY A 349 -37.81 -20.69 29.57
C GLY A 349 -39.16 -20.03 29.28
N ASN A 350 -39.89 -20.69 28.39
CA ASN A 350 -41.34 -20.85 28.41
C ASN A 350 -41.54 -22.35 28.08
N GLY A 351 -42.12 -23.21 28.90
CA GLY A 351 -43.24 -22.96 29.81
C GLY A 351 -44.56 -22.98 29.05
N HIS A 352 -44.91 -24.08 28.38
CA HIS A 352 -46.30 -24.49 28.25
C HIS A 352 -46.46 -26.01 28.08
N SER A 353 -47.03 -26.58 29.13
CA SER A 353 -47.67 -27.89 29.24
C SER A 353 -49.07 -27.88 28.61
N HIS A 354 -49.46 -29.08 28.14
CA HIS A 354 -50.79 -29.56 27.73
C HIS A 354 -51.26 -29.26 26.31
#